data_AF-A0A177UHK9-F1
#
_entry.id   AF-A0A177UHK9-F1
#
_cell.length_a   1.000
_cell.length_b   1.000
_cell.length_c   1.000
_cell.angle_alpha   90.00
_cell.angle_beta   90.00
_cell.angle_gamma   90.00
#
_symmetry.space_group_name_H-M   'P 1'
#
loop_
_entity.id
_entity.type
_entity.pdbx_description
1 polymer ?
#
loop_
_entity_poly.entity_id
_entity_poly.type
_entity_poly.pdbx_seq_one_letter_code
_entity_poly.pdbx_strand_id
1 'polypeptide(L)'
;MFRFFLIGLVLLGSGCVKGHGKPIAALHYDSISAQADARFYDLRFRSDVDLLNLFGPGEGFVGGMMYCALDDDVDFSVGHFMKTLASGFVERDTRHEGGDGFAFVAALSFNETLDEGTTTRALGDEAIRSLIANKGSIPCQYVATVYGAKPYHSGAFQIPTADILRELDK
;
A
#
# COMPACT_ATOMS: atom_id res chain seq x y z
N MET A 1 8.19 20.78 62.07
CA MET A 1 9.45 20.30 61.43
C MET A 1 9.15 18.86 61.02
N PHE A 2 9.07 18.42 59.77
CA PHE A 2 9.80 18.72 58.55
C PHE A 2 8.81 18.52 57.38
N ARG A 3 8.62 19.56 56.58
CA ARG A 3 7.72 19.61 55.42
C ARG A 3 8.55 19.26 54.17
N PHE A 4 7.96 18.47 53.28
CA PHE A 4 8.19 18.46 51.82
C PHE A 4 9.62 18.17 51.31
N PHE A 5 9.80 17.05 50.60
CA PHE A 5 10.32 17.05 49.22
C PHE A 5 10.25 15.62 48.62
N LEU A 6 9.12 15.29 48.00
CA LEU A 6 8.97 14.13 47.10
C LEU A 6 8.19 14.60 45.88
N ILE A 7 8.84 15.44 45.06
CA ILE A 7 8.39 15.87 43.73
C ILE A 7 9.69 16.13 42.97
N GLY A 8 9.99 15.59 41.80
CA GLY A 8 9.27 14.68 40.92
C GLY A 8 10.22 14.48 39.73
N LEU A 9 10.38 13.24 39.27
CA LEU A 9 11.06 12.97 38.01
C LEU A 9 10.25 11.90 37.27
N VAL A 10 9.10 12.33 36.76
CA VAL A 10 8.36 11.60 35.73
C VAL A 10 8.40 12.48 34.48
N LEU A 11 9.57 12.52 33.84
CA LEU A 11 9.68 12.93 32.44
C LEU A 11 9.36 11.68 31.60
N LEU A 12 8.07 11.34 31.52
CA LEU A 12 7.58 10.45 30.47
C LEU A 12 7.74 11.22 29.16
N GLY A 13 8.79 10.89 28.40
CA GLY A 13 8.93 11.31 27.02
C GLY A 13 7.77 10.72 26.24
N SER A 14 6.72 11.51 26.01
CA SER A 14 5.78 11.27 24.93
C SER A 14 6.56 11.41 23.63
N GLY A 15 7.15 10.31 23.17
CA GLY A 15 7.75 10.18 21.85
C GLY A 15 6.65 10.33 20.81
N CYS A 16 6.23 11.57 20.53
CA CYS A 16 5.36 11.87 19.42
C CYS A 16 6.14 11.57 18.15
N VAL A 17 5.84 10.44 17.52
CA VAL A 17 6.30 10.15 16.16
C VAL A 17 5.89 11.33 15.28
N LYS A 18 6.88 11.99 14.68
CA LYS A 18 6.67 13.17 13.85
C LYS A 18 5.84 12.77 12.63
N GLY A 19 4.74 13.50 12.39
CA GLY A 19 4.01 13.39 11.14
C GLY A 19 4.91 13.84 9.98
N HIS A 20 4.74 13.23 8.81
CA HIS A 20 5.56 13.55 7.63
C HIS A 20 5.19 14.91 7.00
N GLY A 21 3.99 15.44 7.22
CA GLY A 21 3.52 16.72 6.65
C GLY A 21 3.30 16.72 5.13
N LYS A 22 3.66 15.63 4.44
CA LYS A 22 3.44 15.43 3.00
C LYS A 22 1.93 15.37 2.64
N PRO A 23 1.54 15.89 1.46
CA PRO A 23 0.15 15.84 0.98
C PRO A 23 -0.31 14.40 0.77
N ILE A 24 -1.61 14.15 0.93
CA ILE A 24 -2.22 12.86 0.61
C ILE A 24 -2.39 12.79 -0.92
N ALA A 25 -1.67 11.87 -1.55
CA ALA A 25 -1.75 11.65 -3.00
C ALA A 25 -3.15 11.22 -3.44
N ALA A 26 -3.70 11.84 -4.48
CA ALA A 26 -4.84 11.32 -5.22
C ALA A 26 -4.34 10.31 -6.27
N LEU A 27 -4.78 9.05 -6.13
CA LEU A 27 -4.42 7.98 -7.05
C LEU A 27 -5.56 7.68 -8.03
N HIS A 28 -5.19 7.39 -9.27
CA HIS A 28 -6.14 7.10 -10.35
C HIS A 28 -5.76 5.79 -11.05
N TYR A 29 -6.72 4.87 -11.15
CA TYR A 29 -6.56 3.60 -11.86
C TYR A 29 -6.43 3.82 -13.36
N ASP A 30 -5.44 3.20 -14.00
CA ASP A 30 -5.30 3.18 -15.46
C ASP A 30 -5.60 1.79 -16.04
N SER A 31 -4.91 0.75 -15.57
CA SER A 31 -5.11 -0.61 -16.06
C SER A 31 -4.52 -1.68 -15.13
N ILE A 32 -4.93 -2.93 -15.33
CA ILE A 32 -4.26 -4.10 -14.80
C ILE A 32 -4.04 -5.12 -15.93
N SER A 33 -2.87 -5.74 -15.96
CA SER A 33 -2.55 -6.76 -16.98
C SER A 33 -1.70 -7.89 -16.40
N ALA A 34 -2.07 -9.15 -16.69
CA ALA A 34 -1.25 -10.31 -16.31
C ALA A 34 0.12 -10.27 -17.01
N GLN A 35 1.18 -10.55 -16.27
CA GLN A 35 2.52 -10.76 -16.84
C GLN A 35 2.59 -12.14 -17.52
N ALA A 36 3.59 -12.34 -18.39
CA ALA A 36 3.72 -13.54 -19.21
C ALA A 36 3.83 -14.86 -18.41
N ASP A 37 4.23 -14.82 -17.15
CA ASP A 37 4.28 -16.00 -16.26
C ASP A 37 3.05 -16.12 -15.33
N ALA A 38 2.02 -15.29 -15.53
CA ALA A 38 0.71 -15.23 -14.85
C ALA A 38 0.73 -15.11 -13.31
N ARG A 39 1.90 -15.06 -12.67
CA ARG A 39 2.04 -14.96 -11.21
C ARG A 39 1.96 -13.52 -10.70
N PHE A 40 2.21 -12.56 -11.58
CA PHE A 40 2.19 -11.14 -11.28
C PHE A 40 1.29 -10.39 -12.25
N TYR A 41 0.73 -9.28 -11.77
CA TYR A 41 -0.15 -8.40 -12.52
C TYR A 41 0.40 -6.99 -12.48
N ASP A 42 0.68 -6.41 -13.64
CA ASP A 42 1.06 -5.01 -13.75
C ASP A 42 -0.17 -4.15 -13.51
N LEU A 43 -0.27 -3.57 -12.32
CA LEU A 43 -1.21 -2.50 -12.01
C LEU A 43 -0.58 -1.17 -12.41
N ARG A 44 -1.16 -0.50 -13.39
CA ARG A 44 -0.78 0.87 -13.80
C ARG A 44 -1.74 1.88 -13.22
N PHE A 45 -1.19 2.97 -12.71
CA PHE A 45 -1.95 4.03 -12.07
C PHE A 45 -1.20 5.36 -12.13
N ARG A 46 -1.93 6.45 -11.90
CA ARG A 46 -1.40 7.81 -11.82
C ARG A 46 -1.55 8.39 -10.44
N SER A 47 -0.68 9.36 -10.14
CA SER A 47 -0.69 10.14 -8.91
C SER A 47 -0.49 11.62 -9.22
N ASP A 48 -1.14 12.49 -8.48
CA ASP A 48 -0.92 13.93 -8.52
C ASP A 48 0.41 14.36 -7.86
N VAL A 49 1.03 13.46 -7.08
CA VAL A 49 2.34 13.66 -6.46
C VAL A 49 3.36 12.59 -6.88
N ASP A 50 4.63 12.96 -6.87
CA ASP A 50 5.72 12.01 -7.13
C ASP A 50 5.96 11.11 -5.90
N LEU A 51 5.31 9.95 -5.88
CA LEU A 51 5.37 9.01 -4.75
C LEU A 51 6.79 8.55 -4.42
N LEU A 52 7.63 8.37 -5.43
CA LEU A 52 9.00 7.86 -5.26
C LEU A 52 10.00 8.95 -4.87
N ASN A 53 9.60 10.23 -4.98
CA ASN A 53 10.40 11.37 -4.55
C ASN A 53 9.71 12.22 -3.47
N LEU A 54 8.67 11.69 -2.82
CA LEU A 54 7.83 12.43 -1.87
C LEU A 54 8.62 12.97 -0.67
N PHE A 55 9.61 12.23 -0.22
CA PHE A 55 10.47 12.58 0.91
C PHE A 55 11.76 13.29 0.46
N GLY A 56 12.10 13.31 -0.82
CA GLY A 56 13.37 13.87 -1.27
C GLY A 56 14.60 13.09 -0.78
N PRO A 57 15.79 13.48 -1.24
CA PRO A 57 17.03 12.78 -0.92
C PRO A 57 17.42 12.94 0.55
N GLY A 58 17.80 11.82 1.19
CA GLY A 58 18.33 11.82 2.56
C GLY A 58 17.28 11.82 3.69
N GLU A 59 15.99 11.82 3.38
CA GLU A 59 14.91 11.74 4.39
C GLU A 59 14.61 10.31 4.88
N GLY A 60 15.46 9.32 4.58
CA GLY A 60 15.34 7.97 5.14
C GLY A 60 14.14 7.16 4.60
N PHE A 61 13.73 7.43 3.36
CA PHE A 61 12.76 6.59 2.64
C PHE A 61 13.29 5.16 2.53
N VAL A 62 12.51 4.20 3.02
CA VAL A 62 12.90 2.78 3.04
C VAL A 62 12.32 2.06 1.81
N GLY A 63 11.09 2.39 1.45
CA GLY A 63 10.39 1.80 0.32
C GLY A 63 8.90 2.12 0.37
N GLY A 64 8.21 1.79 -0.71
CA GLY A 64 6.77 1.88 -0.76
C GLY A 64 6.16 0.76 -1.58
N MET A 65 5.01 0.31 -1.11
CA MET A 65 4.30 -0.84 -1.65
C MET A 65 2.85 -0.46 -1.90
N MET A 66 2.30 -0.97 -2.99
CA MET A 66 0.87 -0.94 -3.23
C MET A 66 0.23 -2.11 -2.47
N TYR A 67 -0.86 -1.83 -1.76
CA TYR A 67 -1.67 -2.83 -1.09
C TYR A 67 -3.11 -2.72 -1.60
N CYS A 68 -3.74 -3.86 -1.86
CA CYS A 68 -5.13 -3.97 -2.29
C CYS A 68 -5.85 -5.02 -1.45
N ALA A 69 -6.96 -4.64 -0.81
CA ALA A 69 -7.73 -5.56 0.01
C ALA A 69 -8.62 -6.44 -0.88
N LEU A 70 -8.49 -7.77 -0.76
CA LEU A 70 -9.33 -8.70 -1.52
C LEU A 70 -10.62 -9.06 -0.79
N ASP A 71 -10.62 -8.93 0.54
CA ASP A 71 -11.77 -9.21 1.40
C ASP A 71 -12.35 -7.91 2.01
N ASP A 72 -13.22 -8.01 3.00
CA ASP A 72 -13.87 -6.87 3.67
C ASP A 72 -12.97 -6.19 4.72
N ASP A 73 -11.82 -6.80 5.04
CA ASP A 73 -10.78 -6.21 5.87
C ASP A 73 -9.99 -5.16 5.08
N VAL A 74 -10.39 -3.89 5.22
CA VAL A 74 -9.80 -2.73 4.55
C VAL A 74 -9.05 -1.86 5.57
N ASP A 75 -8.08 -2.45 6.25
CA ASP A 75 -7.13 -1.74 7.09
C ASP A 75 -5.71 -1.84 6.52
N PHE A 76 -5.22 -0.71 6.01
CA PHE A 76 -3.88 -0.62 5.42
C PHE A 76 -2.82 -0.15 6.42
N SER A 77 -3.18 0.00 7.70
CA SER A 77 -2.29 0.47 8.75
C SER A 77 -1.07 -0.44 8.89
N VAL A 78 0.12 0.15 9.00
CA VAL A 78 1.35 -0.62 9.23
C VAL A 78 1.25 -1.38 10.56
N GLY A 79 1.46 -2.69 10.52
CA GLY A 79 1.32 -3.60 11.67
C GLY A 79 -0.02 -4.35 11.71
N HIS A 80 -0.97 -3.99 10.86
CA HIS A 80 -2.15 -4.81 10.59
C HIS A 80 -1.86 -5.83 9.49
N PHE A 81 -2.41 -7.04 9.63
CA PHE A 81 -2.20 -8.13 8.69
C PHE A 81 -3.51 -8.56 8.05
N MET A 82 -3.76 -8.08 6.83
CA MET A 82 -4.87 -8.58 6.01
C MET A 82 -4.62 -10.04 5.64
N LYS A 83 -5.63 -10.90 5.86
CA LYS A 83 -5.53 -12.33 5.55
C LYS A 83 -5.34 -12.59 4.06
N THR A 84 -6.06 -11.86 3.21
CA THR A 84 -5.95 -11.97 1.75
C THR A 84 -5.81 -10.59 1.13
N LEU A 85 -4.75 -10.39 0.37
CA LEU A 85 -4.43 -9.11 -0.25
C LEU A 85 -3.72 -9.31 -1.59
N ALA A 86 -3.72 -8.27 -2.42
CA ALA A 86 -2.72 -8.14 -3.47
C ALA A 86 -1.72 -7.05 -3.10
N SER A 87 -0.43 -7.29 -3.33
CA SER A 87 0.60 -6.30 -3.04
C SER A 87 1.78 -6.36 -4.01
N GLY A 88 2.44 -5.23 -4.20
CA GLY A 88 3.60 -5.13 -5.08
C GLY A 88 4.40 -3.85 -4.86
N PHE A 89 5.70 -3.90 -5.13
CA PHE A 89 6.55 -2.71 -5.13
C PHE A 89 6.09 -1.75 -6.22
N VAL A 90 6.13 -0.45 -5.93
CA VAL A 90 5.79 0.59 -6.88
C VAL A 90 7.06 1.11 -7.55
N GLU A 91 7.02 1.16 -8.88
CA GLU A 91 8.07 1.70 -9.73
C GLU A 91 7.51 2.76 -10.66
N ARG A 92 8.40 3.58 -11.22
CA ARG A 92 8.02 4.57 -12.24
C ARG A 92 7.68 3.86 -13.54
N ASP A 93 6.53 4.17 -14.14
CA ASP A 93 6.21 3.66 -15.47
C ASP A 93 6.76 4.60 -16.55
N THR A 94 8.06 4.47 -16.83
CA THR A 94 8.77 5.29 -17.83
C THR A 94 8.25 5.10 -19.26
N ARG A 95 7.53 4.02 -19.54
CA ARG A 95 7.00 3.72 -20.88
C ARG A 95 5.70 4.47 -21.16
N HIS A 96 4.98 4.89 -20.11
CA HIS A 96 3.72 5.61 -20.19
C HIS A 96 3.82 7.00 -19.57
N GLU A 97 5.04 7.55 -19.52
CA GLU A 97 5.27 8.94 -19.13
C GLU A 97 4.60 9.90 -20.12
N GLY A 98 3.81 10.84 -19.60
CA GLY A 98 3.03 11.82 -20.37
C GLY A 98 1.59 11.96 -19.87
N GLY A 99 0.96 13.10 -20.10
CA GLY A 99 -0.35 13.48 -19.53
C GLY A 99 -0.23 14.16 -18.16
N ASP A 100 -1.36 14.40 -17.50
CA ASP A 100 -1.37 15.00 -16.16
C ASP A 100 -0.92 13.97 -15.10
N GLY A 101 -0.12 14.43 -14.16
CA GLY A 101 0.40 13.64 -13.03
C GLY A 101 1.61 12.74 -13.34
N PHE A 102 1.94 11.89 -12.38
CA PHE A 102 3.07 10.96 -12.41
C PHE A 102 2.56 9.52 -12.64
N ALA A 103 3.15 8.81 -13.60
CA ALA A 103 2.79 7.46 -13.96
C ALA A 103 3.60 6.41 -13.19
N PHE A 104 2.91 5.40 -12.66
CA PHE A 104 3.49 4.33 -11.85
C PHE A 104 2.97 2.97 -12.27
N VAL A 105 3.76 1.94 -11.98
CA VAL A 105 3.39 0.54 -12.12
C VAL A 105 3.71 -0.21 -10.83
N ALA A 106 2.82 -1.11 -10.42
CA ALA A 106 3.05 -2.06 -9.35
C ALA A 106 2.88 -3.49 -9.87
N ALA A 107 3.89 -4.33 -9.70
CA ALA A 107 3.79 -5.76 -9.99
C ALA A 107 3.09 -6.47 -8.83
N LEU A 108 1.76 -6.56 -8.90
CA LEU A 108 0.95 -7.15 -7.84
C LEU A 108 1.05 -8.67 -7.85
N SER A 109 1.21 -9.25 -6.66
CA SER A 109 0.98 -10.66 -6.38
C SER A 109 -0.21 -10.80 -5.43
N PHE A 110 -1.14 -11.69 -5.77
CA PHE A 110 -2.30 -12.03 -4.94
C PHE A 110 -1.88 -13.10 -3.93
N ASN A 111 -2.01 -12.80 -2.64
CA ASN A 111 -1.46 -13.63 -1.57
C ASN A 111 -2.46 -13.84 -0.44
N GLU A 112 -2.31 -14.98 0.20
CA GLU A 112 -2.80 -15.25 1.55
C GLU A 112 -1.64 -15.07 2.53
N THR A 113 -1.89 -14.28 3.57
CA THR A 113 -1.01 -14.12 4.71
C THR A 113 -1.29 -15.21 5.73
N LEU A 114 -0.22 -15.86 6.20
CA LEU A 114 -0.23 -16.90 7.22
C LEU A 114 0.60 -16.43 8.41
N ASP A 115 0.45 -17.11 9.56
CA ASP A 115 1.29 -16.91 10.74
C ASP A 115 1.47 -15.43 11.12
N GLU A 116 0.36 -14.70 11.25
CA GLU A 116 0.32 -13.28 11.62
C GLU A 116 1.23 -12.38 10.76
N GLY A 117 1.32 -12.62 9.46
CA GLY A 117 2.13 -11.76 8.57
C GLY A 117 3.51 -12.29 8.23
N THR A 118 3.97 -13.34 8.91
CA THR A 118 5.36 -13.80 8.76
C THR A 118 5.60 -14.65 7.51
N THR A 119 4.54 -15.29 7.00
CA THR A 119 4.60 -16.10 5.79
C THR A 119 3.50 -15.69 4.82
N THR A 120 3.80 -15.65 3.52
CA THR A 120 2.80 -15.43 2.47
C THR A 120 2.80 -16.58 1.48
N ARG A 121 1.62 -16.90 0.96
CA ARG A 121 1.44 -17.88 -0.12
C ARG A 121 0.61 -17.27 -1.24
N ALA A 122 1.04 -17.48 -2.48
CA ALA A 122 0.29 -17.05 -3.65
C ALA A 122 -1.09 -17.72 -3.70
N LEU A 123 -2.12 -16.93 -3.98
CA LEU A 123 -3.47 -17.42 -4.26
C LEU A 123 -3.53 -17.95 -5.68
N GLY A 124 -4.28 -19.04 -5.88
CA GLY A 124 -4.65 -19.52 -7.22
C GLY A 124 -5.89 -18.81 -7.76
N ASP A 125 -6.10 -18.88 -9.06
CA ASP A 125 -7.13 -18.12 -9.77
C ASP A 125 -8.55 -18.35 -9.24
N GLU A 126 -8.92 -19.59 -8.91
CA GLU A 126 -10.24 -19.89 -8.32
C GLU A 126 -10.45 -19.20 -6.97
N ALA A 127 -9.40 -19.12 -6.14
CA ALA A 127 -9.45 -18.44 -4.86
C ALA A 127 -9.58 -16.92 -5.06
N ILE A 128 -8.82 -16.35 -6.00
CA ILE A 128 -8.92 -14.93 -6.35
C ILE A 128 -10.34 -14.62 -6.83
N ARG A 129 -10.89 -15.41 -7.75
CA ARG A 129 -12.26 -15.25 -8.27
C ARG A 129 -13.29 -15.29 -7.16
N SER A 130 -13.20 -16.27 -6.26
CA SER A 130 -14.13 -16.40 -5.14
C SER A 130 -14.14 -15.17 -4.23
N LEU A 131 -12.96 -14.63 -3.91
CA LEU A 131 -12.81 -13.44 -3.06
C LEU A 131 -13.45 -12.19 -3.65
N ILE A 132 -13.36 -12.01 -4.98
CA ILE A 132 -13.79 -10.78 -5.65
C ILE A 132 -15.11 -10.89 -6.42
N ALA A 133 -15.70 -12.09 -6.55
CA ALA A 133 -16.86 -12.36 -7.41
C ALA A 133 -18.08 -11.46 -7.15
N ASN A 134 -18.30 -11.08 -5.89
CA ASN A 134 -19.45 -10.28 -5.47
C ASN A 134 -19.10 -8.80 -5.23
N LYS A 135 -17.88 -8.38 -5.57
CA LYS A 135 -17.39 -7.01 -5.37
C LYS A 135 -17.35 -6.31 -6.73
N GLY A 136 -17.79 -5.05 -6.80
CA GLY A 136 -17.67 -4.25 -8.02
C GLY A 136 -16.25 -3.71 -8.23
N SER A 137 -15.55 -3.46 -7.13
CA SER A 137 -14.16 -3.01 -7.11
C SER A 137 -13.47 -3.46 -5.82
N ILE A 138 -12.14 -3.41 -5.82
CA ILE A 138 -11.32 -3.57 -4.61
C ILE A 138 -10.58 -2.25 -4.30
N PRO A 139 -10.51 -1.85 -3.01
CA PRO A 139 -9.75 -0.68 -2.61
C PRO A 139 -8.25 -0.99 -2.61
N CYS A 140 -7.46 -0.03 -3.04
CA CYS A 140 -6.01 -0.08 -2.98
C CYS A 140 -5.43 1.21 -2.42
N GLN A 141 -4.29 1.11 -1.74
CA GLN A 141 -3.56 2.22 -1.17
C GLN A 141 -2.05 1.99 -1.29
N TYR A 142 -1.33 3.02 -1.75
CA TYR A 142 0.11 3.07 -1.62
C TYR A 142 0.49 3.44 -0.19
N VAL A 143 1.38 2.64 0.41
CA VAL A 143 1.92 2.84 1.74
C VAL A 143 3.45 2.89 1.66
N ALA A 144 4.05 3.91 2.26
CA ALA A 144 5.50 4.09 2.31
C ALA A 144 6.01 4.19 3.74
N THR A 145 7.12 3.52 4.00
CA THR A 145 7.82 3.60 5.29
C THR A 145 9.02 4.53 5.20
N VAL A 146 9.14 5.37 6.22
CA VAL A 146 10.20 6.37 6.35
C VAL A 146 10.76 6.32 7.76
N TYR A 147 12.08 6.32 7.88
CA TYR A 147 12.73 6.23 9.17
C TYR A 147 12.42 7.46 10.05
N GLY A 148 12.04 7.23 11.30
CA GLY A 148 11.81 8.31 12.28
C GLY A 148 10.52 9.13 12.05
N ALA A 149 9.64 8.71 11.14
CA ALA A 149 8.36 9.36 10.87
C ALA A 149 7.21 8.34 10.84
N LYS A 150 5.97 8.81 10.90
CA LYS A 150 4.80 7.95 10.68
C LYS A 150 4.82 7.42 9.23
N PRO A 151 4.37 6.17 8.99
CA PRO A 151 4.14 5.68 7.64
C PRO A 151 3.27 6.64 6.86
N TYR A 152 3.56 6.77 5.57
CA TYR A 152 2.76 7.57 4.66
C TYR A 152 1.71 6.69 3.99
N HIS A 153 0.51 7.25 3.88
CA HIS A 153 -0.63 6.63 3.22
C HIS A 153 -1.16 7.61 2.16
N SER A 154 -1.27 7.11 0.93
CA SER A 154 -1.97 7.81 -0.14
C SER A 154 -3.50 7.80 0.07
N GLY A 155 -4.24 8.53 -0.76
CA GLY A 155 -5.67 8.33 -0.90
C GLY A 155 -5.95 6.94 -1.49
N ALA A 156 -7.00 6.29 -0.99
CA ALA A 156 -7.43 5.00 -1.55
C ALA A 156 -8.08 5.21 -2.92
N PHE A 157 -7.83 4.30 -3.84
CA PHE A 157 -8.50 4.24 -5.14
C PHE A 157 -9.05 2.83 -5.40
N GLN A 158 -9.88 2.69 -6.44
CA GLN A 158 -10.64 1.47 -6.69
C GLN A 158 -10.15 0.79 -7.98
N ILE A 159 -9.87 -0.51 -7.92
CA ILE A 159 -9.65 -1.35 -9.10
C ILE A 159 -10.95 -2.08 -9.42
N PRO A 160 -11.49 -1.96 -10.65
CA PRO A 160 -12.64 -2.74 -11.07
C PRO A 160 -12.33 -4.25 -11.05
N THR A 161 -13.15 -5.04 -10.38
CA THR A 161 -12.95 -6.51 -10.31
C THR A 161 -13.11 -7.17 -11.67
N ALA A 162 -13.95 -6.61 -12.54
CA ALA A 162 -14.12 -7.06 -13.92
C ALA A 162 -12.80 -7.04 -14.72
N ASP A 163 -11.90 -6.10 -14.43
CA ASP A 163 -10.59 -6.04 -15.09
C ASP A 163 -9.66 -7.15 -14.58
N ILE A 164 -9.69 -7.44 -13.28
CA ILE A 164 -8.93 -8.55 -12.69
C ILE A 164 -9.43 -9.89 -13.26
N LEU A 165 -10.75 -10.10 -13.28
CA LEU A 165 -11.37 -11.32 -13.79
C LEU A 165 -11.02 -11.57 -15.26
N ARG A 166 -11.01 -10.52 -16.09
CA ARG A 166 -10.59 -10.61 -17.49
C ARG A 166 -9.14 -11.07 -17.64
N GLU A 167 -8.24 -10.61 -16.77
CA GLU A 167 -6.83 -11.00 -16.82
C GLU A 167 -6.61 -12.44 -16.33
N LEU A 168 -7.45 -12.94 -15.42
CA LEU A 168 -7.43 -14.34 -14.97
C LEU A 168 -7.93 -15.34 -16.04
N ASP A 169 -8.64 -14.86 -17.07
CA ASP A 169 -9.22 -15.68 -18.14
C ASP A 169 -8.27 -15.88 -19.34
N LYS A 170 -7.06 -15.31 -19.30
CA LYS A 170 -6.07 -15.39 -20.39
C LYS A 170 -5.18 -16.63 -20.29
#